data_AF-A0A9P6CT52-F1
#
_entry.id   AF-A0A9P6CT52-F1
#
_cell.length_a   1.000
_cell.length_b   1.000
_cell.length_c   1.000
_cell.angle_alpha   90.00
_cell.angle_beta   90.00
_cell.angle_gamma   90.00
#
_symmetry.space_group_name_H-M   'P 1'
#
loop_
_entity.id
_entity.type
_entity.pdbx_description
1 polymer ?
#
loop_
_entity_poly.entity_id
_entity_poly.type
_entity_poly.pdbx_seq_one_letter_code
_entity_poly.pdbx_strand_id
1 'polypeptide(L)'
;MPPSEESETQSIVGRASAVDSEYCRFCDCPVCSTTRDRGYCPTCGCSKCAPSEKDQESKDKDYENPEDDNPKRKRSKVETLKNSRDLPATPSRRGIHGSVASSLATARAHTDTAALQAAGITEPGIMRFCLVTFGSTAADCLETCHLVPRALDEDNYAKLEFAWGYKYDGLHLHTRHNLITLNASLHASFDKGCWALVPLDISILDRMSDFFSDDSWRTKKQDNDRMEKLCEHRTSFNYALVPLLPTKNGMTIPLTRRNLDAWAEIPNNDNCKTHFFPYSTLPIITSHARPHFVIFNLMSKLRTSGVNHTFVVADTIYRQVNRQHALLPVALQTSAALYDMWTSQSPPPSFSPSKASTTEPD
;
A
#
# COMPACT_ATOMS: atom_id res chain seq x y z
N MET A 1 -61.25 -9.18 -62.19
CA MET A 1 -59.96 -9.86 -61.97
C MET A 1 -58.94 -9.36 -62.97
N PRO A 2 -58.12 -8.41 -62.53
CA PRO A 2 -56.68 -8.39 -62.78
C PRO A 2 -55.90 -8.27 -61.45
N PRO A 3 -54.55 -8.38 -61.47
CA PRO A 3 -53.78 -8.92 -60.34
C PRO A 3 -53.12 -7.88 -59.42
N SER A 4 -52.96 -8.31 -58.17
CA SER A 4 -51.91 -8.04 -57.17
C SER A 4 -51.10 -6.74 -57.23
N GLU A 5 -51.33 -5.87 -56.25
CA GLU A 5 -50.41 -4.83 -55.80
C GLU A 5 -49.23 -5.48 -55.03
N GLU A 6 -48.04 -5.44 -55.62
CA GLU A 6 -46.78 -5.64 -54.91
C GLU A 6 -46.27 -4.28 -54.41
N SER A 7 -45.97 -4.23 -53.11
CA SER A 7 -45.41 -3.05 -52.44
C SER A 7 -43.94 -2.84 -52.82
N GLU A 8 -43.66 -1.82 -53.63
CA GLU A 8 -42.32 -1.28 -53.79
C GLU A 8 -41.88 -0.60 -52.49
N THR A 9 -40.84 -1.16 -51.86
CA THR A 9 -40.02 -0.44 -50.88
C THR A 9 -38.60 -0.31 -51.44
N GLN A 10 -38.00 0.85 -51.16
CA GLN A 10 -36.59 1.20 -51.29
C GLN A 10 -36.15 1.87 -52.61
N SER A 11 -35.97 3.19 -52.55
CA SER A 11 -34.64 3.82 -52.70
C SER A 11 -34.79 5.34 -52.61
N ILE A 12 -34.60 5.90 -51.41
CA ILE A 12 -34.24 7.32 -51.26
C ILE A 12 -32.78 7.35 -50.87
N VAL A 13 -31.92 7.56 -51.86
CA VAL A 13 -30.54 7.98 -51.68
C VAL A 13 -30.57 9.40 -51.13
N GLY A 14 -30.62 9.52 -49.81
CA GLY A 14 -30.35 10.76 -49.10
C GLY A 14 -28.87 11.06 -49.18
N ARG A 15 -28.49 12.09 -49.96
CA ARG A 15 -27.19 12.74 -49.89
C ARG A 15 -26.98 13.23 -48.45
N ALA A 16 -26.20 12.50 -47.66
CA ALA A 16 -25.67 13.01 -46.40
C ALA A 16 -24.55 14.00 -46.73
N SER A 17 -24.81 15.29 -46.45
CA SER A 17 -23.76 16.30 -46.39
C SER A 17 -22.70 15.84 -45.38
N ALA A 18 -21.43 15.94 -45.78
CA ALA A 18 -20.30 15.74 -44.90
C ALA A 18 -20.39 16.75 -43.74
N VAL A 19 -20.71 16.25 -42.56
CA VAL A 19 -20.53 16.98 -41.31
C VAL A 19 -19.05 16.86 -40.98
N ASP A 20 -18.33 17.97 -41.07
CA ASP A 20 -16.95 18.08 -40.61
C ASP A 20 -16.89 17.62 -39.14
N SER A 21 -16.36 16.41 -38.94
CA SER A 21 -16.26 15.82 -37.62
C SER A 21 -15.11 16.48 -36.85
N GLU A 22 -15.44 17.22 -35.79
CA GLU A 22 -14.50 17.82 -34.84
C GLU A 22 -13.81 16.76 -33.95
N TYR A 23 -13.03 15.86 -34.56
CA TYR A 23 -12.13 14.97 -33.82
C TYR A 23 -10.73 15.59 -33.73
N CYS A 24 -10.11 15.43 -32.56
CA CYS A 24 -8.69 15.73 -32.41
C CYS A 24 -7.88 14.78 -33.32
N ARG A 25 -7.27 15.32 -34.38
CA ARG A 25 -6.51 14.59 -35.43
C ARG A 25 -5.37 13.70 -34.92
N PHE A 26 -5.07 13.69 -33.62
CA PHE A 26 -3.96 12.95 -33.04
C PHE A 26 -4.35 11.68 -32.27
N CYS A 27 -5.62 11.49 -31.87
CA CYS A 27 -5.99 10.28 -31.10
C CYS A 27 -7.42 9.76 -31.28
N ASP A 28 -8.27 10.37 -32.11
CA ASP A 28 -9.63 9.89 -32.41
C ASP A 28 -10.50 9.56 -31.18
N CYS A 29 -10.27 10.28 -30.07
CA CYS A 29 -11.00 10.08 -28.82
C CYS A 29 -12.27 10.97 -28.78
N PRO A 30 -13.48 10.39 -28.64
CA PRO A 30 -14.74 11.15 -28.66
C PRO A 30 -14.98 12.01 -27.40
N VAL A 31 -14.15 11.86 -26.36
CA VAL A 31 -14.26 12.63 -25.09
C VAL A 31 -13.39 13.89 -25.10
N CYS A 32 -12.40 13.97 -26.00
CA CYS A 32 -11.43 15.07 -26.02
C CYS A 32 -12.00 16.38 -26.59
N SER A 33 -13.09 16.34 -27.37
CA SER A 33 -13.70 17.55 -27.96
C SER A 33 -14.43 18.44 -26.94
N THR A 34 -14.88 17.87 -25.81
CA THR A 34 -15.67 18.58 -24.80
C THR A 34 -14.84 19.15 -23.64
N THR A 35 -13.53 18.90 -23.61
CA THR A 35 -12.64 19.26 -22.49
C THR A 35 -11.45 20.10 -22.95
N ARG A 36 -11.71 21.26 -23.58
CA ARG A 36 -10.65 22.18 -24.05
C ARG A 36 -9.80 22.80 -22.92
N ASP A 37 -10.28 22.82 -21.68
CA ASP A 37 -9.62 23.52 -20.57
C ASP A 37 -8.71 22.64 -19.68
N ARG A 38 -8.48 21.38 -20.06
CA ARG A 38 -7.58 20.49 -19.29
C ARG A 38 -6.41 20.06 -20.18
N GLY A 39 -5.20 20.41 -19.77
CA GLY A 39 -3.96 19.97 -20.44
C GLY A 39 -3.69 18.44 -20.36
N TYR A 40 -4.69 17.64 -20.02
CA TYR A 40 -4.60 16.20 -19.83
C TYR A 40 -5.98 15.54 -19.97
N CYS A 41 -6.09 14.51 -20.82
CA CYS A 41 -7.29 13.67 -20.92
C CYS A 41 -7.18 12.47 -19.95
N PRO A 42 -8.07 12.32 -18.96
CA PRO A 42 -8.00 11.25 -17.97
C PRO A 42 -8.33 9.86 -18.52
N THR A 43 -8.91 9.76 -19.72
CA THR A 43 -9.33 8.49 -20.32
C THR A 43 -8.24 7.85 -21.18
N CYS A 44 -7.47 8.63 -21.93
CA CYS A 44 -6.44 8.12 -22.84
C CYS A 44 -5.00 8.54 -22.49
N GLY A 45 -4.81 9.44 -21.51
CA GLY A 45 -3.50 9.82 -20.99
C GLY A 45 -2.62 10.63 -21.96
N CYS A 46 -3.17 11.20 -23.04
CA CYS A 46 -2.38 11.97 -23.99
C CYS A 46 -2.04 13.38 -23.45
N SER A 47 -0.76 13.76 -23.54
CA SER A 47 -0.23 15.07 -23.09
C SER A 47 -0.21 16.14 -24.19
N LYS A 48 -0.59 15.79 -25.42
CA LYS A 48 -0.47 16.68 -26.59
C LYS A 48 -1.57 17.73 -26.73
N CYS A 49 -2.50 17.80 -25.77
CA CYS A 49 -3.61 18.77 -25.77
C CYS A 49 -3.37 20.00 -24.88
N ALA A 50 -2.16 20.17 -24.31
CA ALA A 50 -1.84 21.37 -23.55
C ALA A 50 -1.80 22.62 -24.46
N PRO A 51 -2.37 23.76 -24.05
CA PRO A 51 -2.24 25.01 -24.80
C PRO A 51 -0.77 25.41 -24.88
N SER A 52 -0.36 25.95 -26.03
CA SER A 52 1.02 26.40 -26.23
C SER A 52 1.37 27.56 -25.31
N GLU A 53 2.63 27.64 -24.85
CA GLU A 53 3.14 28.66 -23.91
C GLU A 53 2.83 30.12 -24.29
N LYS A 54 2.45 30.40 -25.54
CA LYS A 54 2.06 31.73 -26.01
C LYS A 54 0.73 32.26 -25.44
N ASP A 55 -0.12 31.40 -24.85
CA ASP A 55 -1.44 31.81 -24.33
C ASP A 55 -1.42 32.21 -22.84
N GLN A 56 -0.30 32.03 -22.13
CA GLN A 56 -0.19 32.32 -20.68
C GLN A 56 0.35 33.72 -20.35
N GLU A 57 0.83 34.49 -21.33
CA GLU A 57 1.53 35.77 -21.09
C GLU A 57 0.60 36.99 -20.84
N SER A 58 -0.71 36.79 -20.66
CA SER A 58 -1.69 37.89 -20.58
C SER A 58 -2.35 38.13 -19.21
N LYS A 59 -1.97 37.41 -18.14
CA LYS A 59 -2.69 37.48 -16.85
C LYS A 59 -1.92 37.92 -15.61
N ASP A 60 -0.61 38.16 -15.69
CA ASP A 60 0.17 38.59 -14.51
C ASP A 60 0.57 40.07 -14.64
N LYS A 61 -0.38 40.96 -14.35
CA LYS A 61 -0.09 42.33 -13.91
C LYS A 61 -1.03 42.65 -12.75
N ASP A 62 -0.48 43.32 -11.74
CA ASP A 62 -1.12 43.79 -10.50
C ASP A 62 -0.86 42.89 -9.27
N TYR A 63 0.38 42.92 -8.77
CA TYR A 63 0.64 42.76 -7.33
C TYR A 63 1.72 43.75 -6.91
N GLU A 64 1.30 44.85 -6.28
CA GLU A 64 2.18 45.83 -5.64
C GLU A 64 2.69 45.29 -4.30
N ASN A 65 3.94 45.65 -4.02
CA ASN A 65 4.74 45.26 -2.87
C ASN A 65 4.59 46.30 -1.74
N PRO A 66 4.24 45.93 -0.49
CA PRO A 66 4.45 46.79 0.66
C PRO A 66 5.75 46.42 1.39
N GLU A 67 6.52 47.47 1.63
CA GLU A 67 7.83 47.52 2.27
C GLU A 67 7.85 47.04 3.73
N ASP A 68 9.07 46.65 4.11
CA ASP A 68 9.71 46.61 5.42
C ASP A 68 8.92 47.09 6.65
N ASP A 69 8.77 46.18 7.63
CA ASP A 69 8.94 46.59 9.03
C ASP A 69 9.43 45.43 9.93
N ASN A 70 10.59 45.66 10.54
CA ASN A 70 11.33 44.72 11.37
C ASN A 70 11.25 45.16 12.85
N PRO A 71 10.73 44.32 13.77
CA PRO A 71 11.05 44.47 15.17
C PRO A 71 11.68 43.20 15.79
N LYS A 72 12.98 43.34 16.06
CA LYS A 72 13.68 42.98 17.32
C LYS A 72 13.04 41.83 18.15
N ARG A 73 13.54 40.61 17.92
CA ARG A 73 13.40 39.44 18.81
C ARG A 73 13.93 39.72 20.23
N LYS A 74 13.03 39.85 21.21
CA LYS A 74 13.35 39.66 22.63
C LYS A 74 13.28 38.16 22.96
N ARG A 75 14.38 37.60 23.46
CA ARG A 75 14.45 36.29 24.11
C ARG A 75 13.54 36.30 25.34
N SER A 76 12.41 35.59 25.31
CA SER A 76 11.66 35.24 26.50
C SER A 76 12.10 33.87 27.03
N LYS A 77 12.19 33.83 28.36
CA LYS A 77 12.71 32.79 29.21
C LYS A 77 11.68 31.65 29.28
N VAL A 78 12.16 30.42 29.13
CA VAL A 78 11.38 29.19 29.30
C VAL A 78 10.84 29.15 30.74
N GLU A 79 9.51 29.18 30.87
CA GLU A 79 8.82 28.95 32.13
C GLU A 79 8.17 27.57 32.09
N THR A 80 8.47 26.78 33.11
CA THR A 80 8.18 25.35 33.20
C THR A 80 6.80 25.17 33.84
N LEU A 81 5.80 24.79 33.06
CA LEU A 81 4.49 24.43 33.60
C LEU A 81 4.38 22.90 33.72
N LYS A 82 4.65 22.44 34.94
CA LYS A 82 4.20 21.15 35.47
C LYS A 82 2.71 21.24 35.76
N ASN A 83 1.88 20.44 35.09
CA ASN A 83 0.74 19.70 35.65
C ASN A 83 -0.21 19.24 34.54
N SER A 84 -0.18 17.94 34.27
CA SER A 84 -1.29 17.18 33.69
C SER A 84 -1.07 15.73 34.15
N ARG A 85 -1.52 15.45 35.38
CA ARG A 85 -1.85 14.09 35.80
C ARG A 85 -3.27 13.81 35.27
N ASP A 86 -3.52 12.54 34.98
CA ASP A 86 -4.81 11.95 34.57
C ASP A 86 -5.01 11.72 33.07
N LEU A 87 -4.05 11.01 32.45
CA LEU A 87 -4.34 10.13 31.31
C LEU A 87 -4.24 8.67 31.80
N PRO A 88 -5.24 7.81 31.53
CA PRO A 88 -5.18 6.41 31.92
C PRO A 88 -3.98 5.74 31.22
N ALA A 89 -3.14 5.10 32.03
CA ALA A 89 -1.96 4.38 31.57
C ALA A 89 -2.37 3.32 30.53
N THR A 90 -1.82 3.45 29.33
CA THR A 90 -1.96 2.49 28.23
C THR A 90 -1.26 1.17 28.60
N PRO A 91 -1.73 0.00 28.14
CA PRO A 91 -1.19 -1.30 28.56
C PRO A 91 0.17 -1.56 27.88
N SER A 92 1.24 -1.01 28.46
CA SER A 92 2.63 -1.26 28.05
C SER A 92 3.25 -2.47 28.76
N ARG A 93 2.45 -3.29 29.45
CA ARG A 93 2.93 -4.27 30.45
C ARG A 93 2.85 -5.75 30.05
N ARG A 94 2.81 -6.07 28.75
CA ARG A 94 3.20 -7.43 28.33
C ARG A 94 4.72 -7.50 28.27
N GLY A 95 5.29 -8.46 29.00
CA GLY A 95 6.69 -8.48 29.42
C GLY A 95 7.67 -8.58 28.27
N ILE A 96 8.17 -7.43 27.80
CA ILE A 96 9.40 -7.39 27.01
C ILE A 96 10.54 -7.65 28.00
N HIS A 97 10.90 -8.92 28.19
CA HIS A 97 12.13 -9.31 28.87
C HIS A 97 13.33 -8.87 28.00
N GLY A 98 13.71 -7.60 28.11
CA GLY A 98 14.83 -6.99 27.40
C GLY A 98 14.64 -5.49 27.21
N SER A 99 15.74 -4.73 27.14
CA SER A 99 15.67 -3.33 26.73
C SER A 99 15.07 -3.26 25.32
N VAL A 100 13.90 -2.61 25.19
CA VAL A 100 13.15 -2.44 23.93
C VAL A 100 14.06 -1.89 22.81
N ALA A 101 15.00 -1.03 23.16
CA ALA A 101 15.97 -0.46 22.22
C ALA A 101 16.93 -1.52 21.65
N SER A 102 17.41 -2.45 22.49
CA SER A 102 18.27 -3.55 22.06
C SER A 102 17.53 -4.55 21.17
N SER A 103 16.27 -4.85 21.49
CA SER A 103 15.43 -5.74 20.68
C SER A 103 15.15 -5.15 19.30
N LEU A 104 14.85 -3.85 19.22
CA LEU A 104 14.56 -3.17 17.95
C LEU A 104 15.80 -3.05 17.05
N ALA A 105 16.98 -2.75 17.62
CA ALA A 105 18.22 -2.68 16.85
C ALA A 105 18.55 -4.05 16.22
N THR A 106 18.43 -5.12 16.99
CA THR A 106 18.61 -6.50 16.50
C THR A 106 17.57 -6.85 15.42
N ALA A 107 16.30 -6.51 15.64
CA ALA A 107 15.24 -6.74 14.65
C ALA A 107 15.52 -6.02 13.33
N ARG A 108 15.98 -4.76 13.38
CA ARG A 108 16.36 -3.98 12.19
C ARG A 108 17.52 -4.61 11.44
N ALA A 109 18.58 -5.02 12.13
CA ALA A 109 19.71 -5.70 11.48
C ALA A 109 19.28 -7.01 10.77
N HIS A 110 18.37 -7.76 11.40
CA HIS A 110 17.79 -8.96 10.77
C HIS A 110 16.87 -8.64 9.60
N THR A 111 16.10 -7.54 9.66
CA THR A 111 15.29 -7.02 8.54
C THR A 111 16.16 -6.66 7.35
N ASP A 112 17.22 -5.88 7.58
CA ASP A 112 18.13 -5.43 6.53
C ASP A 112 18.81 -6.63 5.84
N THR A 113 19.30 -7.59 6.62
CA THR A 113 19.89 -8.84 6.09
C THR A 113 18.89 -9.65 5.27
N ALA A 114 17.67 -9.85 5.80
CA ALA A 114 16.64 -10.61 5.11
C ALA A 114 16.13 -9.90 3.84
N ALA A 115 16.08 -8.56 3.84
CA ALA A 115 15.73 -7.77 2.67
C ALA A 115 16.75 -7.93 1.54
N LEU A 116 18.05 -7.87 1.85
CA LEU A 116 19.13 -8.10 0.88
C LEU A 116 19.03 -9.50 0.28
N GLN A 117 18.88 -10.52 1.12
CA GLN A 117 18.73 -11.91 0.69
C GLN A 117 17.48 -12.10 -0.21
N ALA A 118 16.34 -11.54 0.17
CA ALA A 118 15.10 -11.66 -0.60
C ALA A 118 15.18 -10.94 -1.96
N ALA A 119 15.94 -9.85 -2.04
CA ALA A 119 16.16 -9.12 -3.29
C ALA A 119 17.29 -9.71 -4.15
N GLY A 120 18.04 -10.71 -3.66
CA GLY A 120 19.21 -11.27 -4.33
C GLY A 120 20.40 -10.30 -4.41
N ILE A 121 20.43 -9.27 -3.56
CA ILE A 121 21.49 -8.25 -3.52
C ILE A 121 22.67 -8.81 -2.72
N THR A 122 23.84 -8.83 -3.34
CA THR A 122 25.08 -9.38 -2.76
C THR A 122 26.23 -8.38 -2.78
N GLU A 123 26.00 -7.19 -3.32
CA GLU A 123 27.00 -6.17 -3.56
C GLU A 123 27.56 -5.63 -2.22
N PRO A 124 28.89 -5.64 -2.05
CA PRO A 124 29.52 -5.11 -0.85
C PRO A 124 29.20 -3.63 -0.62
N GLY A 125 28.93 -3.26 0.64
CA GLY A 125 28.71 -1.87 1.05
C GLY A 125 27.24 -1.44 1.07
N ILE A 126 26.32 -2.21 0.50
CA ILE A 126 24.88 -1.99 0.70
C ILE A 126 24.48 -2.68 2.00
N MET A 127 24.05 -1.89 2.97
CA MET A 127 23.50 -2.43 4.21
C MET A 127 21.97 -2.43 4.21
N ARG A 128 21.34 -1.49 3.51
CA ARG A 128 19.89 -1.32 3.49
C ARG A 128 19.44 -0.56 2.25
N PHE A 129 18.19 -0.75 1.86
CA PHE A 129 17.59 -0.10 0.70
C PHE A 129 16.08 0.09 0.87
N CYS A 130 15.50 1.03 0.14
CA CYS A 130 14.05 1.18 0.05
C CYS A 130 13.45 0.05 -0.79
N LEU A 131 12.50 -0.69 -0.23
CA LEU A 131 11.85 -1.84 -0.89
C LEU A 131 11.23 -1.49 -2.26
N VAL A 132 10.69 -0.28 -2.40
CA VAL A 132 9.92 0.16 -3.59
C VAL A 132 10.78 0.91 -4.61
N THR A 133 11.77 1.71 -4.19
CA THR A 133 12.61 2.47 -5.14
C THR A 133 14.00 1.88 -5.34
N PHE A 134 14.42 0.96 -4.47
CA PHE A 134 15.79 0.45 -4.43
C PHE A 134 16.86 1.54 -4.19
N GLY A 135 16.45 2.70 -3.66
CA GLY A 135 17.37 3.71 -3.14
C GLY A 135 18.10 3.20 -1.89
N SER A 136 19.42 3.40 -1.80
CA SER A 136 20.29 2.90 -0.73
C SER A 136 21.25 3.97 -0.18
N THR A 137 21.12 5.21 -0.63
CA THR A 137 22.02 6.30 -0.26
C THR A 137 21.52 7.04 0.98
N ALA A 138 22.38 7.86 1.58
CA ALA A 138 21.97 8.74 2.68
C ALA A 138 20.85 9.71 2.28
N ALA A 139 20.81 10.13 1.01
CA ALA A 139 19.78 11.02 0.48
C ALA A 139 18.38 10.36 0.44
N ASP A 140 18.32 9.03 0.44
CA ASP A 140 17.05 8.30 0.44
C ASP A 140 16.33 8.34 1.81
N CYS A 141 16.95 8.85 2.87
CA CYS A 141 16.34 8.99 4.20
C CYS A 141 15.56 7.72 4.62
N LEU A 142 16.27 6.59 4.68
CA LEU A 142 15.67 5.28 4.86
C LEU A 142 15.16 5.06 6.28
N GLU A 143 13.93 4.56 6.39
CA GLU A 143 13.21 4.29 7.63
C GLU A 143 12.68 2.86 7.65
N THR A 144 12.59 2.29 8.84
CA THR A 144 11.95 0.97 9.05
C THR A 144 10.48 1.19 9.38
N CYS A 145 9.62 0.56 8.61
CA CYS A 145 8.17 0.63 8.69
C CYS A 145 7.60 -0.70 9.16
N HIS A 146 6.62 -0.66 10.07
CA HIS A 146 5.84 -1.82 10.50
C HIS A 146 4.66 -2.05 9.56
N LEU A 147 4.46 -3.28 9.09
CA LEU A 147 3.26 -3.65 8.35
C LEU A 147 2.05 -3.69 9.29
N VAL A 148 2.18 -4.38 10.41
CA VAL A 148 1.20 -4.37 11.49
C VAL A 148 1.69 -3.42 12.58
N PRO A 149 0.94 -2.34 12.87
CA PRO A 149 1.41 -1.27 13.75
C PRO A 149 1.62 -1.78 15.17
N ARG A 150 2.59 -1.19 15.86
CA ARG A 150 2.89 -1.54 17.26
C ARG A 150 1.73 -1.22 18.21
N ALA A 151 0.94 -0.21 17.89
CA ALA A 151 -0.13 0.31 18.74
C ALA A 151 -1.46 -0.42 18.54
N LEU A 152 -1.45 -1.75 18.37
CA LEU A 152 -2.67 -2.54 18.47
C LEU A 152 -3.11 -2.62 19.95
N ASP A 153 -4.40 -2.50 20.21
CA ASP A 153 -4.94 -2.76 21.54
C ASP A 153 -4.80 -4.24 21.94
N GLU A 154 -4.88 -4.51 23.25
CA GLU A 154 -4.67 -5.85 23.80
C GLU A 154 -5.62 -6.91 23.24
N ASP A 155 -6.85 -6.51 22.91
CA ASP A 155 -7.88 -7.39 22.37
C ASP A 155 -7.56 -7.77 20.92
N ASN A 156 -7.16 -6.80 20.10
CA ASN A 156 -6.72 -7.03 18.73
C ASN A 156 -5.44 -7.87 18.68
N TYR A 157 -4.51 -7.68 19.62
CA TYR A 157 -3.35 -8.55 19.77
C TYR A 157 -3.75 -10.01 20.03
N ALA A 158 -4.60 -10.25 21.03
CA ALA A 158 -5.03 -11.60 21.39
C ALA A 158 -5.84 -12.26 20.27
N LYS A 159 -6.68 -11.48 19.57
CA LYS A 159 -7.41 -11.94 18.38
C LYS A 159 -6.47 -12.40 17.28
N LEU A 160 -5.43 -11.62 16.97
CA LEU A 160 -4.45 -11.99 15.95
C LEU A 160 -3.61 -13.19 16.35
N GLU A 161 -3.17 -13.26 17.61
CA GLU A 161 -2.45 -14.42 18.13
C GLU A 161 -3.28 -15.70 17.94
N PHE A 162 -4.53 -15.66 18.40
CA PHE A 162 -5.44 -16.78 18.24
C PHE A 162 -5.71 -17.10 16.77
N ALA A 163 -6.08 -16.09 15.97
CA ALA A 163 -6.42 -16.24 14.56
C ALA A 163 -5.27 -16.78 13.71
N TRP A 164 -4.02 -16.45 14.06
CA TRP A 164 -2.83 -16.98 13.40
C TRP A 164 -2.27 -18.23 14.08
N GLY A 165 -2.93 -18.74 15.12
CA GLY A 165 -2.57 -19.95 15.84
C GLY A 165 -1.29 -19.87 16.67
N TYR A 166 -0.84 -18.64 16.99
CA TYR A 166 0.16 -18.39 18.02
C TYR A 166 -0.41 -18.71 19.41
N LYS A 167 0.48 -18.98 20.35
CA LYS A 167 0.12 -18.97 21.77
C LYS A 167 -0.21 -17.54 22.21
N TYR A 168 -0.96 -17.41 23.29
CA TYR A 168 -1.14 -16.12 23.96
C TYR A 168 0.22 -15.52 24.31
N ASP A 169 0.40 -14.23 24.01
CA ASP A 169 1.66 -13.48 24.14
C ASP A 169 2.81 -14.01 23.24
N GLY A 170 2.48 -14.82 22.24
CA GLY A 170 3.42 -15.40 21.29
C GLY A 170 3.68 -14.55 20.04
N LEU A 171 2.86 -13.53 19.77
CA LEU A 171 3.02 -12.68 18.58
C LEU A 171 4.00 -11.54 18.86
N HIS A 172 5.17 -11.61 18.22
CA HIS A 172 6.16 -10.53 18.27
C HIS A 172 6.06 -9.63 17.04
N LEU A 173 5.57 -8.39 17.20
CA LEU A 173 5.51 -7.41 16.12
C LEU A 173 6.88 -6.79 15.76
N HIS A 174 7.89 -6.94 16.63
CA HIS A 174 9.28 -6.56 16.37
C HIS A 174 10.08 -7.68 15.71
N THR A 175 9.46 -8.40 14.79
CA THR A 175 10.10 -9.43 13.97
C THR A 175 10.47 -8.85 12.62
N ARG A 176 11.57 -9.34 12.03
CA ARG A 176 11.94 -8.99 10.65
C ARG A 176 10.79 -9.19 9.67
N HIS A 177 9.93 -10.19 9.90
CA HIS A 177 8.81 -10.52 9.02
C HIS A 177 7.68 -9.49 8.99
N ASN A 178 7.64 -8.58 9.96
CA ASN A 178 6.65 -7.49 10.07
C ASN A 178 7.27 -6.12 9.71
N LEU A 179 8.54 -6.08 9.34
CA LEU A 179 9.28 -4.85 9.10
C LEU A 179 9.71 -4.77 7.63
N ILE A 180 9.58 -3.60 7.03
CA ILE A 180 10.12 -3.29 5.70
C ILE A 180 10.89 -1.97 5.77
N THR A 181 11.85 -1.77 4.86
CA THR A 181 12.59 -0.50 4.75
C THR A 181 12.03 0.34 3.61
N LEU A 182 11.68 1.60 3.89
CA LEU A 182 11.14 2.56 2.93
C LEU A 182 11.93 3.87 3.00
N ASN A 183 11.90 4.68 1.95
CA ASN A 183 12.30 6.08 2.09
C ASN A 183 11.23 6.85 2.87
N ALA A 184 11.60 7.97 3.51
CA ALA A 184 10.70 8.73 4.38
C ALA A 184 9.38 9.16 3.70
N SER A 185 9.42 9.54 2.42
CA SER A 185 8.21 9.93 1.67
C SER A 185 7.25 8.75 1.46
N LEU A 186 7.79 7.59 1.09
CA LEU A 186 7.02 6.36 0.93
C LEU A 186 6.52 5.81 2.25
N HIS A 187 7.30 5.93 3.33
CA HIS A 187 6.86 5.55 4.66
C HIS A 187 5.67 6.41 5.10
N ALA A 188 5.78 7.73 4.98
CA ALA A 188 4.71 8.65 5.33
C ALA A 188 3.42 8.41 4.52
N SER A 189 3.54 8.09 3.23
CA SER A 189 2.37 7.75 2.41
C SER A 189 1.83 6.35 2.71
N PHE A 190 2.69 5.40 3.07
CA PHE A 190 2.27 4.07 3.51
C PHE A 190 1.42 4.15 4.78
N ASP A 191 1.86 4.91 5.78
CA ASP A 191 1.13 5.07 7.05
C ASP A 191 -0.22 5.78 6.89
N LYS A 192 -0.30 6.72 5.94
CA LYS A 192 -1.55 7.41 5.58
C LYS A 192 -2.53 6.55 4.76
N GLY A 193 -2.18 5.30 4.46
CA GLY A 193 -3.01 4.40 3.68
C GLY A 193 -3.11 4.77 2.20
N CYS A 194 -2.13 5.50 1.66
CA CYS A 194 -2.12 5.95 0.26
C CYS A 194 -1.91 4.79 -0.74
N TRP A 195 -1.29 3.71 -0.27
CA TRP A 195 -0.98 2.50 -1.03
C TRP A 195 -0.78 1.31 -0.08
N ALA A 196 -0.81 0.10 -0.64
CA ALA A 196 -0.53 -1.14 0.07
C ALA A 196 0.16 -2.16 -0.84
N LEU A 197 0.73 -3.20 -0.22
CA LEU A 197 1.23 -4.37 -0.92
C LEU A 197 0.14 -5.45 -0.96
N VAL A 198 0.05 -6.17 -2.07
CA VAL A 198 -0.84 -7.33 -2.25
C VAL A 198 0.00 -8.57 -2.51
N PRO A 199 -0.11 -9.65 -1.70
CA PRO A 199 0.62 -10.89 -1.93
C PRO A 199 0.19 -11.54 -3.24
N LEU A 200 1.13 -12.01 -4.04
CA LEU A 200 0.88 -12.65 -5.33
C LEU A 200 1.12 -14.16 -5.31
N ASP A 201 1.68 -14.71 -4.23
CA ASP A 201 1.93 -16.14 -4.08
C ASP A 201 0.63 -16.88 -3.71
N ILE A 202 -0.22 -17.15 -4.70
CA ILE A 202 -1.56 -17.75 -4.52
C ILE A 202 -1.50 -19.09 -3.78
N SER A 203 -0.50 -19.93 -4.03
CA SER A 203 -0.36 -21.21 -3.31
C SER A 203 -0.22 -21.05 -1.80
N ILE A 204 0.39 -19.95 -1.33
CA ILE A 204 0.49 -19.65 0.10
C ILE A 204 -0.86 -19.14 0.62
N LEU A 205 -1.55 -18.30 -0.15
CA LEU A 205 -2.87 -17.79 0.21
C LEU A 205 -3.91 -18.91 0.31
N ASP A 206 -3.92 -19.82 -0.67
CA ASP A 206 -4.81 -20.98 -0.70
C ASP A 206 -4.53 -21.89 0.50
N ARG A 207 -3.26 -22.16 0.80
CA ARG A 207 -2.91 -22.96 1.99
C ARG A 207 -3.33 -22.28 3.28
N MET A 208 -3.13 -20.97 3.41
CA MET A 208 -3.64 -20.23 4.57
C MET A 208 -5.17 -20.37 4.64
N SER A 209 -5.88 -20.20 3.52
CA SER A 209 -7.33 -20.33 3.44
C SER A 209 -7.81 -21.72 3.85
N ASP A 210 -7.26 -22.77 3.25
CA ASP A 210 -7.57 -24.17 3.56
C ASP A 210 -7.31 -24.48 5.03
N PHE A 211 -6.15 -24.05 5.53
CA PHE A 211 -5.77 -24.27 6.91
C PHE A 211 -6.75 -23.60 7.86
N PHE A 212 -7.10 -22.34 7.64
CA PHE A 212 -7.95 -21.61 8.58
C PHE A 212 -9.44 -21.92 8.46
N SER A 213 -9.87 -22.49 7.32
CA SER A 213 -11.23 -22.98 7.11
C SER A 213 -11.53 -24.27 7.86
N ASP A 214 -10.50 -25.06 8.20
CA ASP A 214 -10.66 -26.28 9.02
C ASP A 214 -10.60 -25.96 10.52
N ASP A 215 -11.76 -25.82 11.18
CA ASP A 215 -11.84 -25.54 12.62
C ASP A 215 -11.07 -26.54 13.53
N SER A 216 -10.62 -27.70 13.02
CA SER A 216 -9.76 -28.62 13.76
C SER A 216 -8.46 -27.97 14.25
N TRP A 217 -7.97 -26.91 13.60
CA TRP A 217 -6.77 -26.22 14.05
C TRP A 217 -6.95 -25.50 15.39
N ARG A 218 -8.19 -25.12 15.73
CA ARG A 218 -8.55 -24.35 16.93
C ARG A 218 -8.44 -25.18 18.21
N THR A 219 -8.63 -26.49 18.09
CA THR A 219 -8.55 -27.44 19.22
C THR A 219 -7.15 -28.03 19.37
N LYS A 220 -6.30 -27.91 18.35
CA LYS A 220 -4.89 -28.32 18.40
C LYS A 220 -4.08 -27.36 19.27
N LYS A 221 -3.08 -27.91 19.96
CA LYS A 221 -2.09 -27.12 20.72
C LYS A 221 -1.49 -26.03 19.83
N GLN A 222 -1.60 -24.79 20.28
CA GLN A 222 -1.03 -23.64 19.57
C GLN A 222 0.48 -23.76 19.48
N ASP A 223 1.00 -23.32 18.34
CA ASP A 223 2.39 -23.50 17.94
C ASP A 223 2.87 -22.22 17.27
N ASN A 224 3.95 -21.65 17.80
CA ASN A 224 4.48 -20.38 17.30
C ASN A 224 5.14 -20.53 15.92
N ASP A 225 5.48 -21.76 15.52
CA ASP A 225 6.10 -22.04 14.22
C ASP A 225 5.06 -22.27 13.12
N ARG A 226 3.77 -22.13 13.43
CA ARG A 226 2.68 -22.47 12.51
C ARG A 226 2.67 -21.62 11.24
N MET A 227 2.82 -20.30 11.39
CA MET A 227 2.93 -19.40 10.24
C MET A 227 4.17 -19.70 9.39
N GLU A 228 5.24 -20.18 10.02
CA GLU A 228 6.46 -20.56 9.31
C GLU A 228 6.26 -21.81 8.45
N LYS A 229 5.59 -22.83 9.00
CA LYS A 229 5.22 -24.05 8.28
C LYS A 229 4.31 -23.75 7.10
N LEU A 230 3.32 -22.87 7.26
CA LEU A 230 2.42 -22.46 6.17
C LEU A 230 3.17 -21.76 5.04
N CYS A 231 4.22 -21.00 5.38
CA CYS A 231 5.10 -20.35 4.41
C CYS A 231 6.20 -21.27 3.85
N GLU A 232 6.22 -22.57 4.16
CA GLU A 232 7.23 -23.56 3.71
C GLU A 232 8.68 -23.18 4.02
N HIS A 233 8.92 -22.43 5.11
CA HIS A 233 10.24 -21.88 5.39
C HIS A 233 10.79 -21.00 4.26
N ARG A 234 9.94 -20.50 3.34
CA ARG A 234 10.34 -19.52 2.33
C ARG A 234 10.79 -18.23 3.00
N THR A 235 11.84 -17.65 2.46
CA THR A 235 12.47 -16.43 2.96
C THR A 235 12.07 -15.19 2.15
N SER A 236 11.39 -15.36 1.02
CA SER A 236 10.99 -14.30 0.12
C SER A 236 9.62 -14.58 -0.50
N PHE A 237 8.87 -13.51 -0.75
CA PHE A 237 7.50 -13.53 -1.27
C PHE A 237 7.32 -12.40 -2.27
N ASN A 238 6.35 -12.57 -3.16
CA ASN A 238 6.07 -11.66 -4.26
C ASN A 238 4.86 -10.79 -3.98
N TYR A 239 4.99 -9.50 -4.27
CA TYR A 239 3.97 -8.49 -4.00
C TYR A 239 3.74 -7.58 -5.19
N ALA A 240 2.48 -7.19 -5.40
CA ALA A 240 2.14 -6.02 -6.21
C ALA A 240 1.98 -4.80 -5.30
N LEU A 241 2.46 -3.64 -5.74
CA LEU A 241 2.08 -2.37 -5.13
C LEU A 241 0.77 -1.90 -5.74
N VAL A 242 -0.21 -1.58 -4.91
CA VAL A 242 -1.50 -1.05 -5.34
C VAL A 242 -1.73 0.31 -4.68
N PRO A 243 -1.88 1.40 -5.46
CA PRO A 243 -2.32 2.66 -4.89
C PRO A 243 -3.76 2.52 -4.41
N LEU A 244 -4.09 3.07 -3.25
CA LEU A 244 -5.44 2.97 -2.68
C LEU A 244 -6.20 4.28 -2.96
N LEU A 245 -6.90 4.32 -4.09
CA LEU A 245 -7.87 5.36 -4.46
C LEU A 245 -9.32 4.88 -4.27
N PRO A 246 -10.31 5.80 -4.11
CA PRO A 246 -10.21 7.26 -4.18
C PRO A 246 -9.98 7.90 -2.81
N THR A 247 -9.09 7.32 -2.00
CA THR A 247 -8.74 7.95 -0.72
C THR A 247 -8.18 9.35 -1.02
N LYS A 248 -8.53 10.33 -0.18
CA LYS A 248 -8.06 11.74 -0.32
C LYS A 248 -6.54 11.87 -0.39
N ASN A 249 -5.82 10.80 -0.03
CA ASN A 249 -4.37 10.75 0.02
C ASN A 249 -3.78 9.74 -0.98
N GLY A 250 -4.54 9.14 -1.91
CA GLY A 250 -4.04 8.08 -2.78
C GLY A 250 -2.75 8.47 -3.51
N MET A 251 -1.81 7.53 -3.59
CA MET A 251 -0.49 7.83 -4.15
C MET A 251 -0.55 7.98 -5.67
N THR A 252 -0.25 9.18 -6.18
CA THR A 252 -0.21 9.49 -7.62
C THR A 252 1.14 10.01 -8.10
N ILE A 253 2.08 10.25 -7.18
CA ILE A 253 3.42 10.79 -7.47
C ILE A 253 4.25 9.74 -8.23
N PRO A 254 4.97 10.09 -9.30
CA PRO A 254 5.82 9.15 -10.01
C PRO A 254 6.87 8.49 -9.09
N LEU A 255 7.11 7.20 -9.30
CA LEU A 255 8.11 6.43 -8.55
C LEU A 255 9.33 6.18 -9.43
N THR A 256 10.47 6.70 -9.02
CA THR A 256 11.75 6.33 -9.67
C THR A 256 12.32 5.11 -8.95
N ARG A 257 12.46 4.00 -9.68
CA ARG A 257 13.01 2.75 -9.16
C ARG A 257 14.32 2.42 -9.86
N ARG A 258 15.34 2.12 -9.08
CA ARG A 258 16.63 1.68 -9.58
C ARG A 258 16.55 0.25 -10.15
N ASN A 259 17.31 -0.05 -11.19
CA ASN A 259 17.48 -1.41 -11.70
C ASN A 259 18.47 -2.19 -10.83
N LEU A 260 18.12 -3.43 -10.46
CA LEU A 260 18.98 -4.32 -9.67
C LEU A 260 20.24 -4.71 -10.43
N ASP A 261 20.14 -4.96 -11.73
CA ASP A 261 21.26 -5.43 -12.55
C ASP A 261 22.39 -4.40 -12.68
N ALA A 262 22.11 -3.13 -12.36
CA ALA A 262 23.03 -2.01 -12.46
C ALA A 262 23.29 -1.36 -11.07
N TRP A 263 23.28 -2.15 -10.00
CA TRP A 263 23.42 -1.61 -8.64
C TRP A 263 24.82 -1.06 -8.32
N ALA A 264 25.88 -1.62 -8.93
CA ALA A 264 27.25 -1.16 -8.69
C ALA A 264 27.53 0.24 -9.27
N GLU A 265 26.67 0.75 -10.13
CA GLU A 265 26.85 2.04 -10.80
C GLU A 265 26.36 3.21 -9.92
N ILE A 266 26.58 4.46 -10.35
CA ILE A 266 25.94 5.62 -9.72
C ILE A 266 24.52 5.73 -10.30
N PRO A 267 23.47 5.96 -9.49
CA PRO A 267 22.12 6.18 -10.00
C PRO A 267 22.09 7.27 -11.07
N ASN A 268 21.59 6.95 -12.26
CA ASN A 268 21.45 7.82 -13.41
C ASN A 268 20.18 7.43 -14.20
N ASN A 269 19.92 8.11 -15.32
CA ASN A 269 18.73 7.87 -16.13
C ASN A 269 18.72 6.51 -16.85
N ASP A 270 19.87 5.88 -17.04
CA ASP A 270 19.99 4.61 -17.76
C ASP A 270 19.74 3.41 -16.82
N ASN A 271 20.06 3.56 -15.52
CA ASN A 271 19.88 2.54 -14.50
C ASN A 271 18.70 2.83 -13.53
N CYS A 272 17.93 3.88 -13.78
CA CYS A 272 16.69 4.17 -13.07
C CYS A 272 15.50 4.22 -14.04
N LYS A 273 14.36 3.68 -13.62
CA LYS A 273 13.11 3.74 -14.37
C LYS A 273 12.04 4.44 -13.57
N THR A 274 11.40 5.42 -14.20
CA THR A 274 10.24 6.12 -13.61
C THR A 274 8.95 5.38 -13.96
N HIS A 275 8.17 5.08 -12.92
CA HIS A 275 6.87 4.43 -12.99
C HIS A 275 5.79 5.43 -12.62
N PHE A 276 4.88 5.67 -13.55
CA PHE A 276 3.77 6.60 -13.37
C PHE A 276 2.53 5.87 -12.86
N PHE A 277 1.72 6.58 -12.08
CA PHE A 277 0.39 6.12 -11.68
C PHE A 277 -0.42 5.61 -12.89
N PRO A 278 -1.15 4.48 -12.78
CA PRO A 278 -1.41 3.64 -11.60
C PRO A 278 -0.30 2.62 -11.28
N TYR A 279 0.92 2.87 -11.76
CA TYR A 279 2.12 2.05 -11.57
C TYR A 279 2.06 0.68 -12.25
N SER A 280 1.30 0.57 -13.33
CA SER A 280 1.19 -0.63 -14.18
C SER A 280 2.44 -0.96 -15.01
N THR A 281 3.58 -0.39 -14.65
CA THR A 281 4.89 -0.76 -15.20
C THR A 281 5.88 -1.08 -14.09
N LEU A 282 5.49 -0.89 -12.82
CA LEU A 282 6.33 -1.22 -11.67
C LEU A 282 6.45 -2.74 -11.63
N PRO A 283 7.67 -3.29 -11.48
CA PRO A 283 7.86 -4.73 -11.40
C PRO A 283 7.27 -5.29 -10.11
N ILE A 284 7.09 -6.61 -10.08
CA ILE A 284 6.77 -7.33 -8.85
C ILE A 284 7.83 -7.01 -7.79
N ILE A 285 7.38 -6.72 -6.57
CA ILE A 285 8.23 -6.45 -5.43
C ILE A 285 8.47 -7.75 -4.70
N THR A 286 9.72 -8.18 -4.63
CA THR A 286 10.13 -9.31 -3.80
C THR A 286 10.56 -8.81 -2.42
N SER A 287 10.01 -9.40 -1.35
CA SER A 287 10.29 -9.01 0.03
C SER A 287 10.33 -10.21 0.98
N HIS A 288 11.01 -10.06 2.11
CA HIS A 288 11.07 -11.04 3.19
C HIS A 288 9.91 -10.94 4.20
N ALA A 289 9.12 -9.87 4.09
CA ALA A 289 7.90 -9.70 4.88
C ALA A 289 6.99 -10.91 4.70
N ARG A 290 6.33 -11.40 5.76
CA ARG A 290 5.44 -12.56 5.62
C ARG A 290 4.05 -12.14 5.15
N PRO A 291 3.36 -12.95 4.31
CA PRO A 291 2.06 -12.59 3.74
C PRO A 291 0.98 -12.22 4.76
N HIS A 292 0.88 -12.88 5.92
CA HIS A 292 -0.15 -12.56 6.90
C HIS A 292 -0.06 -11.14 7.47
N PHE A 293 1.15 -10.61 7.69
CA PHE A 293 1.34 -9.20 8.08
C PHE A 293 0.93 -8.24 6.96
N VAL A 294 1.26 -8.58 5.70
CA VAL A 294 0.89 -7.78 4.53
C VAL A 294 -0.63 -7.76 4.32
N ILE A 295 -1.30 -8.92 4.44
CA ILE A 295 -2.75 -9.06 4.30
C ILE A 295 -3.46 -8.22 5.37
N PHE A 296 -3.00 -8.29 6.62
CA PHE A 296 -3.56 -7.49 7.70
C PHE A 296 -3.45 -5.99 7.40
N ASN A 297 -2.26 -5.52 7.01
CA ASN A 297 -2.05 -4.11 6.64
C ASN A 297 -2.96 -3.66 5.50
N LEU A 298 -2.97 -4.42 4.41
CA LEU A 298 -3.75 -4.15 3.20
C LEU A 298 -5.23 -4.00 3.51
N MET A 299 -5.81 -5.00 4.18
CA MET A 299 -7.26 -5.04 4.41
C MET A 299 -7.70 -4.09 5.52
N SER A 300 -6.84 -3.83 6.52
CA SER A 300 -7.08 -2.76 7.49
C SER A 300 -7.18 -1.40 6.80
N LYS A 301 -6.23 -1.07 5.92
CA LYS A 301 -6.26 0.20 5.16
C LYS A 301 -7.49 0.34 4.25
N LEU A 302 -7.85 -0.72 3.52
CA LEU A 302 -9.05 -0.74 2.69
C LEU A 302 -10.32 -0.46 3.51
N ARG A 303 -10.46 -1.10 4.67
CA ARG A 303 -11.63 -0.88 5.56
C ARG A 303 -11.66 0.51 6.15
N THR A 304 -10.55 1.00 6.69
CA THR A 304 -10.49 2.34 7.28
C THR A 304 -10.74 3.44 6.25
N SER A 305 -10.36 3.21 5.00
CA SER A 305 -10.60 4.17 3.91
C SER A 305 -12.00 4.09 3.29
N GLY A 306 -12.81 3.09 3.67
CA GLY A 306 -14.11 2.83 3.05
C GLY A 306 -14.02 2.28 1.62
N VAL A 307 -12.83 1.89 1.16
CA VAL A 307 -12.62 1.32 -0.18
C VAL A 307 -12.82 -0.20 -0.10
N ASN A 308 -13.74 -0.72 -0.91
CA ASN A 308 -13.93 -2.16 -1.03
C ASN A 308 -12.87 -2.79 -1.96
N HIS A 309 -12.35 -3.96 -1.63
CA HIS A 309 -11.45 -4.70 -2.52
C HIS A 309 -12.09 -4.98 -3.89
N THR A 310 -13.41 -5.17 -3.96
CA THR A 310 -14.14 -5.32 -5.23
C THR A 310 -14.06 -4.06 -6.11
N PHE A 311 -14.03 -2.88 -5.48
CA PHE A 311 -13.85 -1.61 -6.19
C PHE A 311 -12.46 -1.55 -6.84
N VAL A 312 -11.40 -1.95 -6.12
CA VAL A 312 -10.04 -2.01 -6.67
C VAL A 312 -9.97 -2.94 -7.88
N VAL A 313 -10.68 -4.07 -7.86
CA VAL A 313 -10.71 -5.00 -8.99
C VAL A 313 -11.52 -4.45 -10.18
N ALA A 314 -12.67 -3.81 -9.91
CA ALA A 314 -13.61 -3.40 -10.96
C ALA A 314 -13.28 -2.03 -11.59
N ASP A 315 -12.61 -1.13 -10.86
CA ASP A 315 -12.36 0.22 -11.33
C ASP A 315 -11.43 0.24 -12.55
N THR A 316 -11.83 1.05 -13.54
CA THR A 316 -11.11 1.31 -14.78
C THR A 316 -9.65 1.70 -14.60
N ILE A 317 -9.33 2.43 -13.54
CA ILE A 317 -7.98 2.88 -13.19
C ILE A 317 -7.06 1.68 -12.97
N TYR A 318 -7.53 0.62 -12.32
CA TYR A 318 -6.70 -0.54 -12.00
C TYR A 318 -6.72 -1.62 -13.08
N ARG A 319 -7.51 -1.47 -14.14
CA ARG A 319 -7.53 -2.47 -15.24
C ARG A 319 -6.15 -2.71 -15.83
N GLN A 320 -5.32 -1.67 -15.93
CA GLN A 320 -3.97 -1.83 -16.45
C GLN A 320 -3.05 -2.60 -15.48
N VAL A 321 -3.18 -2.36 -14.18
CA VAL A 321 -2.46 -3.09 -13.13
C VAL A 321 -2.91 -4.56 -13.10
N ASN A 322 -4.22 -4.81 -13.19
CA ASN A 322 -4.80 -6.16 -13.24
C ASN A 322 -4.34 -6.94 -14.48
N ARG A 323 -4.14 -6.26 -15.62
CA ARG A 323 -3.59 -6.90 -16.83
C ARG A 323 -2.13 -7.32 -16.65
N GLN A 324 -1.34 -6.51 -15.95
CA GLN A 324 0.06 -6.85 -15.67
C GLN A 324 0.18 -7.97 -14.62
N HIS A 325 -0.73 -7.98 -13.65
CA HIS A 325 -0.73 -8.94 -12.55
C HIS A 325 -2.04 -9.74 -12.57
N ALA A 326 -2.09 -10.77 -13.42
CA ALA A 326 -3.28 -11.61 -13.59
C ALA A 326 -3.80 -12.24 -12.28
N LEU A 327 -2.92 -12.42 -11.29
CA LEU A 327 -3.25 -12.99 -9.97
C LEU A 327 -3.81 -11.95 -8.98
N LEU A 328 -3.79 -10.66 -9.31
CA LEU A 328 -4.18 -9.59 -8.39
C LEU A 328 -5.64 -9.70 -7.92
N PRO A 329 -6.64 -9.96 -8.80
CA PRO A 329 -8.03 -10.06 -8.36
C PRO A 329 -8.27 -11.18 -7.36
N VAL A 330 -7.75 -12.38 -7.65
CA VAL A 330 -7.89 -13.54 -6.76
C VAL A 330 -7.12 -13.31 -5.46
N ALA A 331 -5.92 -12.74 -5.52
CA ALA A 331 -5.15 -12.40 -4.32
C ALA A 331 -5.89 -11.41 -3.40
N LEU A 332 -6.50 -10.36 -3.96
CA LEU A 332 -7.29 -9.39 -3.20
C LEU A 332 -8.50 -10.05 -2.55
N GLN A 333 -9.22 -10.90 -3.28
CA GLN A 333 -10.39 -11.61 -2.77
C GLN A 333 -10.01 -12.57 -1.64
N THR A 334 -9.00 -13.41 -1.84
CA THR A 334 -8.53 -14.36 -0.80
C THR A 334 -7.99 -13.62 0.42
N SER A 335 -7.26 -12.52 0.22
CA SER A 335 -6.78 -11.67 1.31
C SER A 335 -7.93 -11.05 2.12
N ALA A 336 -9.02 -10.65 1.46
CA ALA A 336 -10.19 -10.10 2.13
C ALA A 336 -10.90 -11.15 2.98
N ALA A 337 -11.11 -12.35 2.43
CA ALA A 337 -11.69 -13.48 3.15
C ALA A 337 -10.85 -13.89 4.38
N LEU A 338 -9.52 -14.00 4.22
CA LEU A 338 -8.61 -14.28 5.33
C LEU A 338 -8.67 -13.21 6.41
N TYR A 339 -8.68 -11.93 6.03
CA TYR A 339 -8.77 -10.84 6.99
C TYR A 339 -10.10 -10.85 7.76
N ASP A 340 -11.24 -11.04 7.07
CA ASP A 340 -12.55 -11.16 7.71
C ASP A 340 -12.55 -12.33 8.70
N MET A 341 -11.99 -13.46 8.29
CA MET A 341 -11.86 -14.64 9.14
C MET A 341 -10.97 -14.37 10.35
N TRP A 342 -9.86 -13.66 10.23
CA TRP A 342 -8.97 -13.38 11.37
C TRP A 342 -9.56 -12.36 12.35
N THR A 343 -10.27 -11.35 11.83
CA THR A 343 -10.77 -10.24 12.65
C THR A 343 -12.15 -10.49 13.25
N SER A 344 -12.92 -11.44 12.71
CA SER A 344 -14.18 -11.92 13.30
C SER A 344 -13.99 -12.90 14.45
N GLN A 345 -12.79 -13.48 14.60
CA GLN A 345 -12.53 -14.45 15.65
C GLN A 345 -12.52 -13.82 17.03
N SER A 346 -13.07 -14.56 17.99
CA SER A 346 -12.97 -14.26 19.42
C SER A 346 -12.22 -15.40 20.09
N PRO A 347 -11.05 -15.14 20.70
CA PRO A 347 -10.34 -16.17 21.45
C PRO A 347 -11.23 -16.71 22.58
N PRO A 348 -11.20 -18.03 22.86
CA PRO A 348 -11.96 -18.58 23.98
C PRO A 348 -11.42 -18.02 25.31
N PRO A 349 -12.23 -17.98 26.39
CA PRO A 349 -11.77 -17.48 27.69
C PRO A 349 -10.53 -18.17 28.25
N SER A 350 -10.29 -19.43 27.85
CA SER A 350 -9.12 -20.23 28.22
C SER A 350 -7.83 -19.85 27.48
N PHE A 351 -7.91 -19.02 26.44
CA PHE A 351 -6.74 -18.64 25.64
C PHE A 351 -5.83 -17.66 26.38
N SER A 352 -6.41 -16.63 26.99
CA SER A 352 -5.67 -15.76 27.90
C SER A 352 -5.56 -16.42 29.27
N PRO A 353 -4.38 -16.44 29.92
CA PRO A 353 -4.30 -16.76 31.33
C PRO A 353 -5.24 -15.79 32.05
N SER A 354 -6.25 -16.34 32.74
CA SER A 354 -7.20 -15.54 33.49
C SER A 354 -6.41 -14.58 34.37
N LYS A 355 -6.69 -13.27 34.27
CA LYS A 355 -6.22 -12.32 35.27
C LYS A 355 -6.76 -12.87 36.58
N ALA A 356 -5.90 -13.48 37.39
CA ALA A 356 -6.26 -13.95 38.71
C ALA A 356 -6.91 -12.75 39.39
N SER A 357 -8.21 -12.86 39.66
CA SER A 357 -8.97 -11.86 40.38
C SER A 357 -8.23 -11.63 41.68
N THR A 358 -7.48 -10.54 41.78
CA THR A 358 -7.03 -9.98 43.05
C THR A 358 -8.30 -9.49 43.74
N THR A 359 -9.01 -10.42 44.37
CA THR A 359 -9.88 -10.09 45.49
C THR A 359 -8.94 -9.56 46.57
N GLU A 360 -8.95 -8.24 46.77
CA GLU A 360 -8.43 -7.64 47.99
C GLU A 360 -9.15 -8.31 49.16
N PRO A 361 -8.43 -8.80 50.18
CA PRO A 361 -9.06 -9.21 51.42
C PRO A 361 -9.56 -7.95 52.14
N ASP A 362 -10.84 -7.98 52.51
CA ASP A 362 -11.54 -6.96 53.30
C ASP A 362 -10.86 -6.63 54.64
#